data_AF-A0A6P6TUS6-F1
#
_entry.id   AF-A0A6P6TUS6-F1
#
_cell.length_a   1.000
_cell.length_b   1.000
_cell.length_c   1.000
_cell.angle_alpha   90.00
_cell.angle_beta   90.00
_cell.angle_gamma   90.00
#
_symmetry.space_group_name_H-M   'P 1'
#
loop_
_entity.id
_entity.type
_entity.pdbx_description
1 polymer ?
#
loop_
_entity_poly.entity_id
_entity_poly.type
_entity_poly.pdbx_seq_one_letter_code
_entity_poly.pdbx_strand_id
1 'polypeptide(L)'
;MQSLQEKAAEWSGVDAEDAFAIDGTNLYEKLGLQTFINLSTNFYERVYADEEEWFRSIFSKSKKEDAIQNQYEFFVQRMGGPPLYSQRKGHPALIGRHRPFPVTHRAAERWLNHMQQALDATSDIDLDSKTKMLNFFR
;
A
#
# COMPACT_ATOMS: atom_id res chain seq x y z
N MET A 1 -6.65 25.44 10.48
CA MET A 1 -7.07 24.03 10.31
C MET A 1 -5.85 23.24 9.91
N GLN A 2 -5.53 22.17 10.63
CA GLN A 2 -4.42 21.26 10.29
C GLN A 2 -4.72 20.54 8.96
N SER A 3 -3.71 20.44 8.10
CA SER A 3 -3.75 19.72 6.83
C SER A 3 -3.89 18.21 7.03
N LEU A 4 -4.27 17.49 5.97
CA LEU A 4 -4.39 16.03 6.04
C LEU A 4 -3.04 15.34 6.27
N GLN A 5 -1.95 15.91 5.72
CA GLN A 5 -0.61 15.34 5.88
C GLN A 5 -0.08 15.53 7.31
N GLU A 6 -0.32 16.69 7.92
CA GLU A 6 0.04 16.93 9.31
C GLU A 6 -0.70 15.98 10.26
N LYS A 7 -1.97 15.67 9.99
CA LYS A 7 -2.72 14.67 10.78
C LYS A 7 -2.20 13.26 10.57
N ALA A 8 -1.85 12.91 9.33
CA ALA A 8 -1.26 11.60 9.04
C ALA A 8 0.04 11.41 9.83
N ALA A 9 0.94 12.40 9.80
CA ALA A 9 2.19 12.36 10.56
C ALA A 9 1.96 12.25 12.08
N GLU A 10 1.01 13.02 12.63
CA GLU A 10 0.66 12.95 14.06
C GLU A 10 0.17 11.56 14.48
N TRP A 11 -0.63 10.90 13.64
CA TRP A 11 -1.22 9.60 13.97
C TRP A 11 -0.30 8.42 13.66
N SER A 12 0.49 8.51 12.59
CA SER A 12 1.37 7.43 12.15
C SER A 12 2.74 7.47 12.82
N GLY A 13 3.15 8.64 13.34
CA GLY A 13 4.49 8.87 13.85
C GLY A 13 5.56 8.89 12.75
N VAL A 14 5.15 9.01 11.49
CA VAL A 14 6.05 9.11 10.33
C VAL A 14 5.92 10.50 9.71
N ASP A 15 7.03 11.23 9.69
CA ASP A 15 7.07 12.54 9.06
C ASP A 15 6.85 12.41 7.55
N ALA A 16 6.25 13.44 6.94
CA ALA A 16 5.97 13.43 5.50
C ALA A 16 7.26 13.25 4.67
N GLU A 17 8.39 13.78 5.14
CA GLU A 17 9.69 13.61 4.48
C GLU A 17 10.12 12.14 4.43
N ASP A 18 9.94 11.40 5.53
CA ASP A 18 10.24 9.97 5.61
C ASP A 18 9.26 9.12 4.78
N ALA A 19 7.97 9.49 4.79
CA ALA A 19 6.96 8.82 3.97
C ALA A 19 7.24 8.98 2.47
N PHE A 20 7.78 10.13 2.05
CA PHE A 20 8.15 10.39 0.66
C PHE A 20 9.62 10.12 0.33
N ALA A 21 10.40 9.52 1.25
CA ALA A 21 11.77 9.10 0.97
C ALA A 21 11.87 8.06 -0.18
N ILE A 22 10.75 7.42 -0.54
CA ILE A 22 10.62 6.61 -1.76
C ILE A 22 10.95 7.39 -3.04
N ASP A 23 10.85 8.72 -3.05
CA ASP A 23 11.15 9.57 -4.22
C ASP A 23 12.65 9.77 -4.43
N GLY A 24 13.48 9.49 -3.42
CA GLY A 24 14.94 9.55 -3.52
C GLY A 24 15.57 8.35 -4.23
N THR A 25 14.79 7.36 -4.67
CA THR A 25 15.28 6.14 -5.34
C THR A 25 14.23 5.60 -6.29
N ASN A 26 14.59 5.23 -7.52
CA ASN A 26 13.67 4.49 -8.38
C ASN A 26 13.55 3.03 -7.90
N LEU A 27 12.61 2.78 -6.97
CA LEU A 27 12.40 1.45 -6.41
C LEU A 27 11.89 0.46 -7.47
N TYR A 28 11.18 0.92 -8.50
CA TYR A 28 10.79 0.05 -9.61
C TYR A 28 11.99 -0.48 -10.39
N GLU A 29 12.96 0.37 -10.73
CA GLU A 29 14.20 -0.07 -11.38
C GLU A 29 15.00 -1.02 -10.49
N LYS A 30 15.01 -0.78 -9.17
CA LYS A 30 15.74 -1.60 -8.19
C LYS A 30 15.11 -2.97 -7.96
N LEU A 31 13.77 -3.04 -7.87
CA LEU A 31 13.05 -4.24 -7.42
C LEU A 31 12.39 -5.00 -8.58
N GLY A 32 12.09 -4.33 -9.69
CA GLY A 32 11.40 -4.91 -10.85
C GLY A 32 9.91 -5.17 -10.63
N LEU A 33 9.17 -5.32 -11.73
CA LEU A 33 7.70 -5.49 -11.72
C LEU A 33 7.24 -6.71 -10.89
N GLN A 34 7.93 -7.85 -11.01
CA GLN A 34 7.50 -9.10 -10.38
C GLN A 34 7.45 -8.99 -8.86
N THR A 35 8.35 -8.19 -8.26
CA THR A 35 8.39 -7.97 -6.81
C THR A 35 7.11 -7.27 -6.32
N PHE A 36 6.60 -6.27 -7.04
CA PHE A 36 5.34 -5.59 -6.69
C PHE A 36 4.12 -6.49 -6.85
N ILE A 37 4.11 -7.34 -7.88
CA ILE A 37 3.06 -8.34 -8.10
C ILE A 37 3.07 -9.34 -6.94
N ASN A 38 4.23 -9.89 -6.60
CA ASN A 38 4.38 -10.86 -5.51
C ASN A 38 3.98 -10.26 -4.15
N LEU A 39 4.45 -9.04 -3.85
CA LEU A 39 4.11 -8.32 -2.62
C LEU A 39 2.60 -8.13 -2.48
N SER A 40 1.95 -7.61 -3.54
CA SER A 40 0.50 -7.34 -3.50
C SER A 40 -0.32 -8.63 -3.44
N THR A 41 0.15 -9.69 -4.10
CA THR A 41 -0.47 -11.03 -4.05
C THR A 41 -0.40 -11.59 -2.64
N ASN A 42 0.78 -11.60 -2.01
CA ASN A 42 0.95 -12.08 -0.64
C ASN A 42 0.13 -11.24 0.36
N PHE A 43 0.12 -9.92 0.19
CA PHE A 43 -0.69 -9.02 0.99
C PHE A 43 -2.18 -9.38 0.93
N TYR A 44 -2.75 -9.52 -0.27
CA TYR A 44 -4.17 -9.84 -0.39
C TYR A 44 -4.51 -11.30 -0.08
N GLU A 45 -3.57 -12.23 -0.18
CA GLU A 45 -3.75 -13.58 0.40
C GLU A 45 -4.06 -13.48 1.90
N ARG A 46 -3.29 -12.69 2.63
CA ARG A 46 -3.50 -12.48 4.07
C ARG A 46 -4.79 -11.74 4.37
N VAL A 47 -5.08 -10.66 3.64
CA VAL A 47 -6.33 -9.88 3.83
C VAL A 47 -7.58 -10.72 3.61
N TYR A 48 -7.64 -11.53 2.55
CA TYR A 48 -8.82 -12.34 2.26
C TYR A 48 -8.92 -13.60 3.15
N ALA A 49 -7.80 -14.04 3.72
CA ALA A 49 -7.75 -15.11 4.72
C ALA A 49 -7.88 -14.61 6.17
N ASP A 50 -8.06 -13.31 6.39
CA ASP A 50 -8.13 -12.73 7.74
C ASP A 50 -9.34 -13.28 8.53
N GLU A 51 -9.05 -13.84 9.71
CA GLU A 51 -10.05 -14.39 10.63
C GLU A 51 -10.94 -13.29 11.24
N GLU A 52 -10.45 -12.04 11.28
CA GLU A 52 -11.16 -10.89 11.81
C GLU A 52 -12.24 -10.41 10.82
N GLU A 53 -13.48 -10.86 11.01
CA GLU A 53 -14.59 -10.58 10.10
C GLU A 53 -14.87 -9.08 9.91
N TRP A 54 -14.67 -8.25 10.94
CA TRP A 54 -14.83 -6.80 10.84
C TRP A 54 -13.86 -6.17 9.82
N PHE A 55 -12.67 -6.76 9.63
CA PHE A 55 -11.68 -6.30 8.66
C PHE A 55 -11.90 -6.97 7.30
N ARG A 56 -12.04 -8.29 7.26
CA ARG A 56 -12.25 -9.05 6.03
C ARG A 56 -13.50 -8.59 5.27
N SER A 57 -14.58 -8.25 5.98
CA SER A 57 -15.83 -7.78 5.37
C SER A 57 -15.70 -6.45 4.63
N ILE A 58 -14.69 -5.62 4.93
CA ILE A 58 -14.37 -4.38 4.18
C ILE A 58 -14.12 -4.69 2.70
N PHE A 59 -13.52 -5.85 2.42
CA PHE A 59 -13.13 -6.28 1.08
C PHE A 59 -14.18 -7.17 0.39
N SER A 60 -15.30 -7.49 1.05
CA SER A 60 -16.29 -8.47 0.57
C SER A 60 -16.93 -8.17 -0.79
N LYS A 61 -16.99 -6.89 -1.18
CA LYS A 61 -17.52 -6.43 -2.47
C LYS A 61 -16.47 -6.32 -3.57
N SER A 62 -15.22 -6.61 -3.25
CA SER A 62 -14.09 -6.56 -4.19
C SER A 62 -13.68 -7.98 -4.57
N LYS A 63 -13.33 -8.18 -5.84
CA LYS A 63 -12.65 -9.42 -6.26
C LYS A 63 -11.18 -9.32 -5.85
N LYS A 64 -10.62 -10.41 -5.34
CA LYS A 64 -9.24 -10.46 -4.84
C LYS A 64 -8.25 -10.09 -5.95
N GLU A 65 -8.44 -10.64 -7.13
CA GLU A 65 -7.57 -10.46 -8.30
C GLU A 65 -7.57 -9.00 -8.76
N ASP A 66 -8.75 -8.36 -8.79
CA ASP A 66 -8.87 -6.94 -9.13
C ASP A 66 -8.18 -6.05 -8.07
N ALA A 67 -8.28 -6.42 -6.79
CA ALA A 67 -7.66 -5.68 -5.70
C ALA A 67 -6.12 -5.77 -5.76
N ILE A 68 -5.59 -6.97 -6.03
CA ILE A 68 -4.17 -7.21 -6.30
C ILE A 68 -3.70 -6.33 -7.47
N GLN A 69 -4.42 -6.38 -8.59
CA GLN A 69 -4.09 -5.59 -9.78
C GLN A 69 -4.07 -4.09 -9.49
N ASN A 70 -5.10 -3.59 -8.82
CA ASN A 70 -5.18 -2.17 -8.46
C ASN A 70 -4.00 -1.73 -7.59
N GLN A 71 -3.58 -2.57 -6.64
CA GLN A 71 -2.51 -2.22 -5.71
C GLN A 71 -1.13 -2.23 -6.38
N TYR A 72 -0.75 -3.31 -7.06
CA TYR A 72 0.59 -3.35 -7.65
C TYR A 72 0.74 -2.31 -8.76
N GLU A 73 -0.29 -2.06 -9.57
CA GLU A 73 -0.21 -1.02 -10.62
C GLU A 73 -0.03 0.38 -10.02
N PHE A 74 -0.68 0.65 -8.89
CA PHE A 74 -0.49 1.92 -8.18
C PHE A 74 0.93 2.02 -7.61
N PHE A 75 1.45 0.96 -6.98
CA PHE A 75 2.81 0.97 -6.43
C PHE A 75 3.87 1.10 -7.52
N VAL A 76 3.76 0.32 -8.61
CA VAL A 76 4.63 0.43 -9.79
C VAL A 76 4.66 1.87 -10.29
N GLN A 77 3.49 2.49 -10.50
CA GLN A 77 3.42 3.87 -10.96
C GLN A 77 4.01 4.86 -9.93
N ARG A 78 3.71 4.70 -8.64
CA ARG A 78 4.15 5.65 -7.59
C ARG A 78 5.65 5.56 -7.32
N MET A 79 6.25 4.40 -7.54
CA MET A 79 7.62 4.10 -7.12
C MET A 79 8.61 4.04 -8.31
N GLY A 80 8.31 4.74 -9.40
CA GLY A 80 9.24 5.00 -10.51
C GLY A 80 9.04 4.15 -11.77
N GLY A 81 8.01 3.31 -11.82
CA GLY A 81 7.67 2.49 -12.97
C GLY A 81 6.66 3.14 -13.94
N PRO A 82 6.22 2.40 -14.96
CA PRO A 82 5.24 2.89 -15.93
C PRO A 82 3.87 3.21 -15.27
N PRO A 83 3.10 4.17 -15.81
CA PRO A 83 1.86 4.64 -15.19
C PRO A 83 0.65 3.71 -15.45
N LEU A 84 0.79 2.43 -15.12
CA LEU A 84 -0.20 1.39 -15.41
C LEU A 84 -1.57 1.70 -14.78
N TYR A 85 -1.57 2.15 -13.52
CA TYR A 85 -2.82 2.47 -12.82
C TYR A 85 -3.56 3.61 -13.50
N SER A 86 -2.87 4.71 -13.81
CA SER A 86 -3.48 5.88 -14.44
C SER A 86 -3.95 5.59 -15.86
N GLN A 87 -3.23 4.76 -16.61
CA GLN A 87 -3.66 4.34 -17.95
C GLN A 87 -5.00 3.59 -17.90
N ARG A 88 -5.23 2.75 -16.89
CA ARG A 88 -6.44 1.93 -16.77
C ARG A 88 -7.59 2.61 -16.02
N LYS A 89 -7.28 3.39 -14.96
CA LYS A 89 -8.27 3.90 -13.99
C LYS A 89 -8.27 5.42 -13.83
N GLY A 90 -7.36 6.13 -14.50
CA GLY A 90 -7.13 7.55 -14.29
C GLY A 90 -6.51 7.83 -12.91
N HIS A 91 -6.77 9.02 -12.37
CA HIS A 91 -6.09 9.50 -11.16
C HIS A 91 -6.22 8.52 -9.96
N PRO A 92 -5.15 8.27 -9.18
CA PRO A 92 -5.20 7.42 -7.98
C PRO A 92 -6.28 7.83 -6.99
N ALA A 93 -6.35 9.12 -6.62
CA ALA A 93 -7.42 9.71 -5.83
C ALA A 93 -7.80 8.87 -4.58
N LEU A 94 -6.78 8.48 -3.79
CA LEU A 94 -6.89 7.49 -2.72
C LEU A 94 -8.03 7.81 -1.73
N ILE A 95 -8.13 9.05 -1.25
CA ILE A 95 -9.21 9.47 -0.33
C ILE A 95 -10.59 9.24 -0.95
N GLY A 96 -10.78 9.67 -2.20
CA GLY A 96 -12.05 9.53 -2.91
C GLY A 96 -12.43 8.06 -3.14
N ARG A 97 -11.46 7.22 -3.53
CA ARG A 97 -11.70 5.79 -3.81
C ARG A 97 -11.88 4.95 -2.55
N HIS A 98 -11.37 5.41 -1.40
CA HIS A 98 -11.56 4.74 -0.12
C HIS A 98 -12.79 5.23 0.67
N ARG A 99 -13.46 6.29 0.22
CA ARG A 99 -14.69 6.83 0.84
C ARG A 99 -15.79 5.78 1.13
N PRO A 100 -16.02 4.74 0.30
CA PRO A 100 -17.03 3.71 0.58
C PRO A 100 -16.67 2.77 1.75
N PHE A 101 -15.42 2.78 2.21
CA PHE A 101 -14.91 1.83 3.19
C PHE A 101 -14.68 2.50 4.55
N PRO A 102 -14.90 1.80 5.68
CA PRO A 102 -14.64 2.31 7.00
C PRO A 102 -13.14 2.26 7.34
N VAL A 103 -12.37 3.22 6.83
CA VAL A 103 -10.92 3.35 7.12
C VAL A 103 -10.72 3.99 8.50
N THR A 104 -10.89 3.18 9.55
CA THR A 104 -10.63 3.55 10.95
C THR A 104 -9.15 3.36 11.30
N HIS A 105 -8.70 3.94 12.43
CA HIS A 105 -7.35 3.67 12.97
C HIS A 105 -7.09 2.16 13.13
N ARG A 106 -8.04 1.42 13.68
CA ARG A 106 -7.93 -0.04 13.83
C ARG A 106 -7.79 -0.75 12.48
N ALA A 107 -8.52 -0.29 11.46
CA ALA A 107 -8.41 -0.84 10.10
C ALA A 107 -7.05 -0.52 9.46
N ALA A 108 -6.51 0.68 9.67
CA ALA A 108 -5.18 1.05 9.20
C ALA A 108 -4.10 0.16 9.82
N GLU A 109 -4.12 -0.03 11.15
CA GLU A 109 -3.18 -0.93 11.84
C GLU A 109 -3.25 -2.38 11.35
N ARG A 110 -4.47 -2.89 11.13
CA ARG A 110 -4.66 -4.27 10.61
C ARG A 110 -4.15 -4.41 9.17
N TRP A 111 -4.37 -3.40 8.33
CA TRP A 111 -3.83 -3.34 6.97
C TRP A 111 -2.30 -3.32 7.00
N LEU A 112 -1.71 -2.46 7.84
CA LEU A 112 -0.26 -2.33 8.00
C LEU A 112 0.37 -3.63 8.53
N ASN A 113 -0.29 -4.33 9.43
CA ASN A 113 0.17 -5.62 9.93
C ASN A 113 0.30 -6.66 8.80
N HIS A 114 -0.68 -6.76 7.90
CA HIS A 114 -0.60 -7.65 6.75
C HIS A 114 0.47 -7.22 5.75
N MET A 115 0.62 -5.91 5.51
CA MET A 115 1.65 -5.39 4.63
C MET A 115 3.07 -5.62 5.17
N GLN A 116 3.27 -5.46 6.47
CA GLN A 116 4.54 -5.78 7.13
C GLN A 116 4.90 -7.25 6.94
N GLN A 117 3.96 -8.16 7.21
CA GLN A 117 4.19 -9.60 7.01
C GLN A 117 4.47 -9.95 5.53
N ALA A 118 3.84 -9.25 4.59
CA ALA A 118 4.09 -9.43 3.17
C ALA A 118 5.47 -8.91 2.73
N LEU A 119 5.90 -7.75 3.25
CA LEU A 119 7.25 -7.23 3.06
C LEU A 119 8.30 -8.17 3.66
N ASP A 120 8.05 -8.71 4.86
CA ASP A 120 8.97 -9.63 5.52
C ASP A 120 9.12 -10.94 4.74
N ALA A 121 8.02 -11.46 4.18
CA ALA A 121 8.01 -12.67 3.37
C ALA A 121 8.58 -12.49 1.95
N THR A 122 8.72 -11.24 1.46
CA THR A 122 9.27 -10.97 0.13
C THR A 122 10.78 -10.77 0.22
N SER A 123 11.55 -11.78 -0.19
CA SER A 123 13.02 -11.78 -0.11
C SER A 123 13.71 -10.79 -1.06
N ASP A 124 13.05 -10.43 -2.16
CA ASP A 124 13.62 -9.60 -3.22
C ASP A 124 13.66 -8.10 -2.86
N ILE A 125 13.12 -7.72 -1.70
CA ILE A 125 13.11 -6.36 -1.19
C ILE A 125 14.21 -6.23 -0.14
N ASP A 126 15.23 -5.42 -0.40
CA ASP A 126 16.29 -5.14 0.57
C ASP A 126 15.80 -4.24 1.73
N LEU A 127 16.56 -4.23 2.84
CA LEU A 127 16.15 -3.56 4.08
C LEU A 127 15.90 -2.04 3.93
N ASP A 128 16.70 -1.35 3.12
CA ASP A 128 16.51 0.08 2.85
C ASP A 128 15.18 0.30 2.10
N SER A 129 14.91 -0.49 1.06
CA SER A 129 13.64 -0.45 0.33
C SER A 129 12.45 -0.79 1.23
N LYS A 130 12.55 -1.82 2.09
CA LYS A 130 11.48 -2.17 3.05
C LYS A 130 11.16 -1.00 3.98
N THR A 131 12.20 -0.32 4.49
CA THR A 131 12.04 0.82 5.40
C THR A 131 11.32 1.98 4.71
N LYS A 132 11.77 2.37 3.52
CA LYS A 132 11.13 3.43 2.72
C LYS A 132 9.67 3.10 2.38
N MET A 133 9.40 1.87 1.97
CA MET A 133 8.04 1.41 1.63
C MET A 133 7.13 1.40 2.86
N LEU A 134 7.61 0.90 4.01
CA LEU A 134 6.82 0.86 5.23
C LEU A 134 6.48 2.27 5.73
N ASN A 135 7.43 3.21 5.66
CA ASN A 135 7.17 4.62 5.99
C ASN A 135 6.13 5.23 5.05
N PHE A 136 6.20 4.94 3.74
CA PHE A 136 5.20 5.41 2.77
C PHE A 136 3.80 4.84 3.03
N PHE A 137 3.69 3.63 3.57
CA PHE A 137 2.41 2.98 3.82
C PHE A 137 1.71 3.44 5.11
N ARG A 138 2.47 4.01 6.06
CA ARG A 138 2.00 4.50 7.35
C ARG A 138 1.44 5.92 7.24
#